data_AF-A0A979GBS2-F1
#
_entry.id   AF-A0A979GBS2-F1
#
_cell.length_a   1.000
_cell.length_b   1.000
_cell.length_c   1.000
_cell.angle_alpha   90.00
_cell.angle_beta   90.00
_cell.angle_gamma   90.00
#
_symmetry.space_group_name_H-M   'P 1'
#
loop_
_entity.id
_entity.type
_entity.pdbx_description
1 polymer ?
#
loop_
_entity_poly.entity_id
_entity_poly.type
_entity_poly.pdbx_seq_one_letter_code
_entity_poly.pdbx_strand_id
1 'polypeptide(L)'
;MGDNPGEMSSIFDESFNAGLPVRRRDLLHTVLRVFIWIGMVLSGLITLLVFLNLFNIPEVISRAPGYGTGYVVGMMLACTIPGAILFLMTFPVWMEAKWAINLNIVFAVMWGFLLLTMVLVIGFASILVMLPGAIYLVPYWIFLFSIRKKWNQ
;
A
#
# COMPACT_ATOMS: atom_id res chain seq x y z
N MET A 1 0.63 46.43 46.18
CA MET A 1 0.50 45.18 45.41
C MET A 1 0.62 45.59 43.96
N GLY A 2 1.75 45.26 43.34
CA GLY A 2 2.12 45.79 42.02
C GLY A 2 1.39 45.04 40.93
N ASP A 3 0.57 45.76 40.17
CA ASP A 3 0.08 45.30 38.88
C ASP A 3 1.27 45.17 37.94
N ASN A 4 1.46 43.96 37.41
CA ASN A 4 2.57 43.57 36.56
C ASN A 4 2.14 43.80 35.10
N PRO A 5 2.59 44.88 34.40
CA PRO A 5 2.09 45.22 33.08
C PRO A 5 2.89 44.48 31.98
N GLY A 6 3.06 43.17 32.14
CA GLY A 6 4.00 42.36 31.36
C GLY A 6 3.38 41.36 30.39
N GLU A 7 2.08 41.10 30.46
CA GLU A 7 1.42 40.12 29.59
C GLU A 7 0.66 40.83 28.46
N MET A 8 1.41 41.49 27.56
CA MET A 8 0.87 41.72 26.22
C MET A 8 0.74 40.35 25.56
N SER A 9 -0.46 39.79 25.58
CA SER A 9 -0.84 38.66 24.73
C SER A 9 -0.49 39.04 23.29
N SER A 10 0.53 38.39 22.75
CA SER A 10 0.88 38.51 21.34
C SER A 10 -0.38 38.19 20.52
N ILE A 11 -0.76 39.10 19.61
CA ILE A 11 -1.85 38.87 18.64
C ILE A 11 -1.58 37.66 17.72
N PHE A 12 -0.34 37.20 17.71
CA PHE A 12 0.07 35.96 17.09
C PHE A 12 0.04 34.88 18.16
N ASP A 13 -1.02 34.07 18.12
CA ASP A 13 -1.09 32.80 18.85
C ASP A 13 0.13 31.93 18.51
N GLU A 14 0.52 31.02 19.41
CA GLU A 14 1.57 30.02 19.13
C GLU A 14 1.32 29.23 17.84
N SER A 15 0.06 29.17 17.39
CA SER A 15 -0.37 28.58 16.11
C SER A 15 0.14 29.33 14.87
N PHE A 16 0.47 30.62 14.99
CA PHE A 16 1.03 31.43 13.90
C PHE A 16 2.53 31.18 13.72
N ASN A 17 3.23 30.84 14.82
CA ASN A 17 4.64 30.40 14.79
C ASN A 17 4.79 28.89 14.53
N ALA A 18 3.71 28.12 14.63
CA ALA A 18 3.67 26.77 14.09
C ALA A 18 3.71 26.87 12.56
N GLY A 19 4.92 26.84 12.00
CA GLY A 19 5.17 27.01 10.57
C GLY A 19 4.17 26.27 9.69
N LEU A 20 3.90 26.84 8.50
CA LEU A 20 2.87 26.37 7.56
C LEU A 20 2.80 24.84 7.48
N PRO A 21 1.61 24.22 7.59
CA PRO A 21 1.47 22.77 7.51
C PRO A 21 2.00 22.28 6.17
N VAL A 22 3.17 21.66 6.19
CA VAL A 22 3.80 21.09 4.99
C VAL A 22 2.91 19.98 4.45
N ARG A 23 2.54 20.03 3.16
CA ARG A 23 1.76 18.95 2.55
C ARG A 23 2.58 17.67 2.56
N ARG A 24 1.95 16.55 2.90
CA ARG A 24 2.65 15.26 3.02
C ARG A 24 3.16 14.78 1.65
N ARG A 25 2.51 15.18 0.57
CA ARG A 25 2.96 14.92 -0.81
C ARG A 25 4.30 15.59 -1.15
N ASP A 26 4.67 16.67 -0.49
CA ASP A 26 5.98 17.31 -0.69
C ASP A 26 7.11 16.50 -0.05
N LEU A 27 6.79 15.63 0.91
CA LEU A 27 7.73 14.66 1.48
C LEU A 27 8.00 13.49 0.51
N LEU A 28 7.13 13.26 -0.48
CA LEU A 28 7.31 12.18 -1.45
C LEU A 28 8.36 12.59 -2.50
N HIS A 29 9.54 12.00 -2.41
CA HIS A 29 10.55 12.08 -3.47
C HIS A 29 9.99 11.60 -4.82
N THR A 30 10.51 12.13 -5.93
CA THR A 30 10.06 11.80 -7.30
C THR A 30 10.03 10.29 -7.55
N VAL A 31 11.06 9.58 -7.06
CA VAL A 31 11.14 8.11 -7.17
C VAL A 31 9.96 7.43 -6.49
N LEU A 32 9.62 7.81 -5.25
CA LEU A 32 8.49 7.22 -4.51
C LEU A 32 7.15 7.53 -5.19
N ARG A 33 7.00 8.72 -5.79
CA ARG A 33 5.80 9.04 -6.60
C ARG A 33 5.67 8.12 -7.81
N VAL A 34 6.77 7.79 -8.48
CA VAL A 34 6.77 6.84 -9.60
C VAL A 34 6.33 5.46 -9.13
N PHE A 35 6.86 4.96 -8.00
CA PHE A 35 6.40 3.68 -7.44
C PHE A 35 4.90 3.68 -7.11
N ILE A 36 4.39 4.73 -6.46
CA ILE A 36 2.96 4.86 -6.15
C ILE A 36 2.11 4.81 -7.42
N TRP A 37 2.51 5.53 -8.48
CA TRP A 37 1.81 5.50 -9.77
C TRP A 37 1.86 4.11 -10.42
N ILE A 38 3.01 3.46 -10.44
CA ILE A 38 3.16 2.10 -10.97
C ILE A 38 2.21 1.15 -10.23
N GLY A 39 2.16 1.18 -8.91
CA GLY A 39 1.26 0.31 -8.14
C GLY A 39 -0.22 0.62 -8.34
N MET A 40 -0.61 1.90 -8.50
CA MET A 40 -1.98 2.27 -8.83
C MET A 40 -2.37 1.78 -10.24
N VAL A 41 -1.49 1.95 -11.24
CA VAL A 41 -1.74 1.44 -12.60
C VAL A 41 -1.82 -0.08 -12.61
N LEU A 42 -0.88 -0.75 -11.95
CA LEU A 42 -0.83 -2.22 -11.88
C LEU A 42 -2.07 -2.78 -11.18
N SER A 43 -2.51 -2.18 -10.07
CA SER A 43 -3.76 -2.61 -9.41
C SER A 43 -4.99 -2.37 -10.28
N GLY A 44 -5.04 -1.27 -11.03
CA GLY A 44 -6.08 -1.02 -12.04
C GLY A 44 -6.09 -2.08 -13.14
N LEU A 45 -4.92 -2.45 -13.68
CA LEU A 45 -4.77 -3.49 -14.70
C LEU A 45 -5.18 -4.88 -14.16
N ILE A 46 -4.78 -5.23 -12.94
CA ILE A 46 -5.18 -6.49 -12.30
C ILE A 46 -6.71 -6.51 -12.11
N THR A 47 -7.30 -5.42 -11.63
CA THR A 47 -8.75 -5.31 -11.43
C THR A 47 -9.50 -5.44 -12.75
N LEU A 48 -8.99 -4.78 -13.81
CA LEU A 48 -9.54 -4.91 -15.15
C LEU A 48 -9.44 -6.35 -15.67
N LEU A 49 -8.30 -7.00 -15.48
CA LEU A 49 -8.09 -8.40 -15.89
C LEU A 49 -9.08 -9.33 -15.17
N VAL A 50 -9.28 -9.14 -13.86
CA VAL A 50 -10.28 -9.90 -13.08
C VAL A 50 -11.67 -9.66 -13.66
N PHE A 51 -12.03 -8.40 -13.90
CA PHE A 51 -13.33 -8.03 -14.47
C PHE A 51 -13.57 -8.65 -15.85
N LEU A 52 -12.56 -8.67 -16.72
CA LEU A 52 -12.66 -9.34 -18.02
C LEU A 52 -12.83 -10.85 -17.87
N ASN A 53 -12.15 -11.47 -16.91
CA ASN A 53 -12.29 -12.90 -16.63
C ASN A 53 -13.68 -13.28 -16.06
N LEU A 54 -14.38 -12.34 -15.41
CA LEU A 54 -15.75 -12.58 -14.94
C LEU A 54 -16.71 -12.94 -16.09
N PHE A 55 -16.54 -12.35 -17.27
CA PHE A 55 -17.37 -12.68 -18.44
C PHE A 55 -17.11 -14.09 -18.99
N ASN A 56 -15.92 -14.65 -18.74
CA ASN A 56 -15.54 -15.98 -19.21
C ASN A 56 -15.94 -17.09 -18.22
N ILE A 57 -16.46 -16.77 -17.03
CA ILE A 57 -16.87 -17.75 -16.02
C ILE A 57 -17.85 -18.79 -16.57
N PRO A 58 -18.94 -18.43 -17.29
CA PRO A 58 -19.92 -19.41 -17.76
C PRO A 58 -19.31 -20.44 -18.72
N GLU A 59 -18.35 -20.01 -19.53
CA GLU A 59 -17.62 -20.87 -20.46
C GLU A 59 -16.62 -21.78 -19.76
N VAL A 60 -15.94 -21.29 -18.72
CA VAL A 60 -15.03 -22.11 -17.90
C VAL A 60 -15.81 -23.21 -17.16
N ILE A 61 -16.98 -22.89 -16.62
CA ILE A 61 -17.85 -23.84 -15.93
C ILE A 61 -18.37 -24.91 -16.91
N SER A 62 -18.76 -24.52 -18.14
CA SER A 62 -19.30 -25.46 -19.13
C SER A 62 -18.25 -26.40 -19.71
N ARG A 63 -17.01 -25.93 -19.89
CA ARG A 63 -15.89 -26.73 -20.41
C ARG A 63 -15.27 -27.67 -19.38
N ALA A 64 -15.46 -27.39 -18.09
CA ALA A 64 -14.78 -28.11 -17.03
C ALA A 64 -15.74 -28.45 -15.87
N PRO A 65 -16.76 -29.31 -16.11
CA PRO A 65 -17.84 -29.59 -15.16
C PRO A 65 -17.40 -30.25 -13.85
N GLY A 66 -16.16 -30.75 -13.78
CA GLY A 66 -15.54 -31.27 -12.54
C GLY A 66 -14.97 -30.19 -11.61
N TYR A 67 -14.78 -28.96 -12.09
CA TYR A 67 -14.37 -27.83 -11.26
C TYR A 67 -15.59 -27.21 -10.61
N GLY A 68 -15.86 -27.63 -9.37
CA GLY A 68 -16.95 -27.07 -8.58
C GLY A 68 -16.79 -25.57 -8.35
N THR A 69 -17.86 -24.92 -7.90
CA THR A 69 -17.92 -23.48 -7.58
C THR A 69 -16.73 -22.98 -6.74
N GLY A 70 -16.18 -23.83 -5.86
CA GLY A 70 -15.00 -23.50 -5.06
C GLY A 70 -13.73 -23.20 -5.87
N TYR A 71 -13.52 -23.84 -7.01
CA TYR A 71 -12.37 -23.55 -7.88
C TYR A 71 -12.48 -22.17 -8.52
N VAL A 72 -13.66 -21.84 -9.06
CA VAL A 72 -13.94 -20.53 -9.68
C VAL A 72 -13.78 -19.42 -8.64
N VAL A 73 -14.35 -19.60 -7.45
CA VAL A 73 -14.22 -18.66 -6.34
C VAL A 73 -12.76 -18.52 -5.90
N GLY A 74 -12.04 -19.64 -5.76
CA GLY A 74 -10.62 -19.64 -5.40
C GLY A 74 -9.76 -18.88 -6.41
N MET A 75 -9.99 -19.09 -7.70
CA MET A 75 -9.29 -18.37 -8.77
C MET A 75 -9.61 -16.87 -8.74
N MET A 76 -10.88 -16.50 -8.56
CA MET A 76 -11.30 -15.09 -8.44
C MET A 76 -10.62 -14.40 -7.26
N LEU A 77 -10.59 -15.05 -6.09
CA LEU A 77 -9.91 -14.53 -4.91
C LEU A 77 -8.40 -14.41 -5.13
N ALA A 78 -7.77 -15.44 -5.71
CA ALA A 78 -6.34 -15.44 -6.01
C ALA A 78 -5.92 -14.30 -6.95
N CYS A 79 -6.80 -13.88 -7.87
CA CYS A 79 -6.53 -12.76 -8.76
C CYS A 79 -6.90 -11.39 -8.13
N THR A 80 -7.98 -11.31 -7.35
CA THR A 80 -8.49 -10.04 -6.81
C THR A 80 -7.69 -9.56 -5.60
N ILE A 81 -7.31 -10.47 -4.69
CA ILE A 81 -6.62 -10.11 -3.44
C ILE A 81 -5.30 -9.36 -3.70
N PRO A 82 -4.40 -9.81 -4.59
CA PRO A 82 -3.16 -9.09 -4.87
C PRO A 82 -3.40 -7.68 -5.43
N GLY A 83 -4.39 -7.52 -6.32
CA GLY A 83 -4.76 -6.21 -6.86
C GLY A 83 -5.29 -5.27 -5.78
N ALA A 84 -6.17 -5.77 -4.91
CA ALA A 84 -6.69 -5.00 -3.79
C ALA A 84 -5.60 -4.59 -2.79
N ILE A 85 -4.67 -5.49 -2.48
CA ILE A 85 -3.51 -5.19 -1.61
C ILE A 85 -2.65 -4.10 -2.23
N LEU A 86 -2.29 -4.21 -3.51
CA LEU A 86 -1.49 -3.18 -4.21
C LEU A 86 -2.18 -1.82 -4.23
N PHE A 87 -3.51 -1.80 -4.45
CA PHE A 87 -4.30 -0.57 -4.39
C PHE A 87 -4.28 0.03 -2.98
N LEU A 88 -4.56 -0.77 -1.95
CA LEU A 88 -4.56 -0.33 -0.55
C LEU A 88 -3.18 0.12 -0.07
N MET A 89 -2.10 -0.43 -0.62
CA MET A 89 -0.74 0.02 -0.32
C MET A 89 -0.46 1.41 -0.88
N THR A 90 -0.93 1.71 -2.10
CA THR A 90 -0.51 2.90 -2.86
C THR A 90 -1.51 4.06 -2.80
N PHE A 91 -2.81 3.78 -2.89
CA PHE A 91 -3.85 4.81 -2.94
C PHE A 91 -3.93 5.68 -1.66
N PRO A 92 -3.87 5.12 -0.43
CA PRO A 92 -3.87 5.94 0.78
C PRO A 92 -2.62 6.83 0.91
N VAL A 93 -1.48 6.38 0.38
CA VAL A 93 -0.25 7.20 0.36
C VAL A 93 -0.42 8.35 -0.63
N TRP A 94 -1.03 8.10 -1.79
CA TRP A 94 -1.37 9.14 -2.75
C TRP A 94 -2.34 10.19 -2.18
N MET A 95 -3.33 9.74 -1.41
CA MET A 95 -4.31 10.58 -0.73
C MET A 95 -3.79 11.26 0.55
N GLU A 96 -2.49 11.17 0.83
CA GLU A 96 -1.85 11.80 2.00
C GLU A 96 -2.43 11.34 3.37
N ALA A 97 -2.99 10.12 3.43
CA ALA A 97 -3.61 9.63 4.64
C ALA A 97 -2.57 9.37 5.75
N LYS A 98 -2.82 9.89 6.96
CA LYS A 98 -1.91 9.74 8.12
C LYS A 98 -1.60 8.28 8.45
N TRP A 99 -2.57 7.39 8.28
CA TRP A 99 -2.43 5.96 8.58
C TRP A 99 -1.75 5.16 7.45
N ALA A 100 -1.50 5.75 6.28
CA ALA A 100 -1.04 5.03 5.10
C ALA A 100 0.30 4.30 5.31
N ILE A 101 1.25 4.94 6.00
CA ILE A 101 2.55 4.32 6.27
C ILE A 101 2.41 3.17 7.26
N ASN A 102 1.58 3.31 8.31
CA ASN A 102 1.35 2.24 9.27
C ASN A 102 0.68 1.02 8.63
N LEU A 103 -0.27 1.23 7.71
CA LEU A 103 -0.87 0.16 6.91
C LEU A 103 0.19 -0.55 6.04
N ASN A 104 1.09 0.20 5.41
CA ASN A 104 2.18 -0.40 4.64
C ASN A 104 3.17 -1.19 5.50
N ILE A 105 3.36 -0.84 6.78
CA ILE A 105 4.13 -1.65 7.72
C ILE A 105 3.44 -3.00 7.95
N VAL A 106 2.12 -3.00 8.17
CA VAL A 106 1.35 -4.25 8.31
C VAL A 106 1.53 -5.14 7.08
N PHE A 107 1.41 -4.56 5.87
CA PHE A 107 1.63 -5.32 4.64
C PHE A 107 3.07 -5.84 4.49
N ALA A 108 4.07 -5.05 4.86
CA ALA A 108 5.47 -5.49 4.84
C ALA A 108 5.71 -6.69 5.76
N VAL A 109 5.14 -6.65 6.97
CA VAL A 109 5.23 -7.76 7.94
C VAL A 109 4.49 -9.00 7.44
N MET A 110 3.26 -8.83 6.94
CA MET A 110 2.49 -9.93 6.35
C MET A 110 3.21 -10.59 5.18
N TRP A 111 3.82 -9.79 4.30
CA TRP A 111 4.59 -10.29 3.17
C TRP A 111 5.88 -11.02 3.61
N GLY A 112 6.58 -10.49 4.61
CA GLY A 112 7.73 -11.18 5.21
C GLY A 112 7.35 -12.54 5.83
N PHE A 113 6.20 -12.61 6.50
CA PHE A 113 5.69 -13.86 7.04
C PHE A 113 5.30 -14.84 5.93
N LEU A 114 4.66 -14.36 4.86
CA LEU A 114 4.34 -15.18 3.68
C LEU A 114 5.60 -15.75 3.02
N LEU A 115 6.67 -14.95 2.91
CA LEU A 115 7.94 -15.41 2.37
C LEU A 115 8.54 -16.51 3.27
N LEU A 116 8.53 -16.30 4.58
CA LEU A 116 9.02 -17.29 5.53
C LEU A 116 8.24 -18.60 5.44
N THR A 117 6.90 -18.55 5.40
CA THR A 117 6.08 -19.77 5.29
C THR A 117 6.32 -20.49 3.96
N MET A 118 6.44 -19.76 2.85
CA MET A 118 6.80 -20.33 1.54
C MET A 118 8.14 -21.07 1.58
N VAL A 119 9.16 -20.48 2.20
CA VAL A 119 10.48 -21.12 2.34
C VAL A 119 10.40 -22.36 3.23
N LEU A 120 9.61 -22.34 4.31
CA LEU A 120 9.47 -23.49 5.21
C LEU A 120 8.67 -24.64 4.59
N VAL A 121 7.67 -24.36 3.75
CA VAL A 121 6.78 -25.38 3.17
C VAL A 121 7.32 -25.93 1.84
N ILE A 122 7.83 -25.06 0.98
CA ILE A 122 8.20 -25.38 -0.42
C ILE A 122 9.73 -25.39 -0.60
N GLY A 123 10.47 -24.87 0.37
CA GLY A 123 11.92 -24.77 0.32
C GLY A 123 12.42 -23.48 -0.34
N PHE A 124 13.73 -23.33 -0.40
CA PHE A 124 14.41 -22.10 -0.85
C PHE A 124 14.10 -21.71 -2.31
N ALA A 125 13.75 -22.69 -3.15
CA ALA A 125 13.38 -22.45 -4.55
C ALA A 125 12.14 -21.54 -4.70
N SER A 126 11.24 -21.52 -3.70
CA SER A 126 10.06 -20.65 -3.69
C SER A 126 10.39 -19.15 -3.74
N ILE A 127 11.60 -18.76 -3.32
CA ILE A 127 12.07 -17.38 -3.39
C ILE A 127 12.11 -16.87 -4.83
N LEU A 128 12.40 -17.74 -5.80
CA LEU A 128 12.41 -17.37 -7.23
C LEU A 128 11.03 -16.91 -7.72
N VAL A 129 9.95 -17.50 -7.17
CA VAL A 129 8.57 -17.11 -7.50
C VAL A 129 8.21 -15.74 -6.91
N MET A 130 8.80 -15.40 -5.76
CA MET A 130 8.58 -14.14 -5.05
C MET A 130 9.47 -13.00 -5.55
N LEU A 131 10.56 -13.32 -6.25
CA LEU A 131 11.59 -12.37 -6.69
C LEU A 131 11.01 -11.18 -7.50
N PRO A 132 10.09 -11.37 -8.46
CA PRO A 132 9.50 -10.24 -9.19
C PRO A 132 8.75 -9.26 -8.27
N GLY A 133 8.03 -9.78 -7.26
CA GLY A 133 7.35 -8.97 -6.25
C GLY A 133 8.34 -8.25 -5.34
N ALA A 134 9.40 -8.93 -4.91
CA ALA A 134 10.44 -8.36 -4.05
C ALA A 134 11.16 -7.17 -4.71
N ILE A 135 11.44 -7.27 -6.02
CA ILE A 135 12.10 -6.20 -6.81
C ILE A 135 11.30 -4.90 -6.76
N TYR A 136 9.97 -4.97 -6.72
CA TYR A 136 9.11 -3.79 -6.61
C TYR A 136 8.86 -3.38 -5.15
N LEU A 137 8.45 -4.32 -4.29
CA LEU A 137 7.96 -4.04 -2.94
C LEU A 137 9.07 -3.58 -1.99
N VAL A 138 10.27 -4.16 -2.10
CA VAL A 138 11.38 -3.84 -1.19
C VAL A 138 11.85 -2.39 -1.37
N PRO A 139 12.19 -1.90 -2.58
CA PRO A 139 12.54 -0.50 -2.76
C PRO A 139 11.41 0.44 -2.36
N TYR A 140 10.16 0.09 -2.71
CA TYR A 140 8.99 0.88 -2.34
C TYR A 140 8.88 1.09 -0.83
N TRP A 141 8.97 0.02 -0.02
CA TRP A 141 8.91 0.11 1.44
C TRP A 141 10.11 0.86 2.02
N ILE A 142 11.32 0.65 1.50
CA ILE A 142 12.52 1.38 1.96
C ILE A 142 12.31 2.89 1.82
N PHE A 143 11.89 3.36 0.63
CA PHE A 143 11.64 4.78 0.42
C PHE A 143 10.46 5.29 1.26
N LEU A 144 9.38 4.53 1.37
CA LEU A 144 8.22 4.92 2.16
C LEU A 144 8.54 5.03 3.66
N PHE A 145 9.32 4.10 4.21
CA PHE A 145 9.66 4.11 5.63
C PHE A 145 10.71 5.17 5.98
N SER A 146 11.53 5.58 5.01
CA SER A 146 12.48 6.70 5.20
C SER A 146 11.77 8.03 5.54
N ILE A 147 10.54 8.23 5.05
CA ILE A 147 9.76 9.46 5.29
C ILE A 147 8.78 9.35 6.46
N ARG A 148 8.70 8.19 7.15
CA ARG A 148 7.72 7.90 8.19
C ARG A 148 7.65 8.96 9.29
N LYS A 149 8.81 9.35 9.83
CA LYS A 149 8.87 10.30 10.94
C LYS A 149 8.30 11.66 10.55
N LYS A 150 8.59 12.13 9.33
CA LYS A 150 8.10 13.40 8.80
C LYS A 150 6.62 13.34 8.41
N TRP A 151 6.13 12.17 8.00
CA TRP A 151 4.74 11.95 7.61
C TRP A 151 3.75 12.00 8.78
N ASN A 152 4.20 11.52 9.95
CA ASN A 152 3.39 11.45 11.17
C ASN A 152 3.42 12.74 12.00
N GLN A 153 4.30 13.68 11.64
CA GLN A 153 4.25 15.07 12.11
C GLN A 153 3.08 15.80 11.44
#